data_AF-A0AAP5BLW8-F1
#
_entry.id   AF-A0AAP5BLW8-F1
#
_cell.length_a   1.000
_cell.length_b   1.000
_cell.length_c   1.000
_cell.angle_alpha   90.00
_cell.angle_beta   90.00
_cell.angle_gamma   90.00
#
_symmetry.space_group_name_H-M   'P 1'
#
loop_
_entity.id
_entity.type
_entity.pdbx_description
1 polymer ?
#
loop_
_entity_poly.entity_id
_entity_poly.type
_entity_poly.pdbx_seq_one_letter_code
_entity_poly.pdbx_strand_id
1 'polypeptide(L)'
;MIKEGRSIAQAIAAGNLYQITVYCNTDCGTRRVVRAYDPPACESLDEVIECYRQVFGLLGDGFTAEGCRVTGGRIGGRFIAEICDVTERLQ
;
A
#
# COMPACT_ATOMS: atom_id res chain seq x y z
N MET A 1 11.54 17.79 -11.38
CA MET A 1 11.68 16.58 -12.23
C MET A 1 10.67 15.56 -11.73
N ILE A 2 9.59 15.32 -12.46
CA ILE A 2 8.68 14.21 -12.19
C ILE A 2 9.33 13.01 -12.88
N LYS A 3 9.85 12.04 -12.11
CA LYS A 3 10.28 10.75 -12.69
C LYS A 3 9.09 10.23 -13.50
N GLU A 4 9.28 9.94 -14.79
CA GLU A 4 8.25 9.28 -15.60
C GLU A 4 7.86 7.99 -14.87
N GLY A 5 6.69 8.01 -14.22
CA GLY A 5 6.22 6.89 -13.43
C GLY A 5 6.00 5.72 -14.36
N ARG A 6 6.50 4.54 -14.00
CA ARG A 6 6.12 3.28 -14.67
C ARG A 6 4.60 3.18 -14.64
N SER A 7 3.99 2.69 -15.71
CA SER A 7 2.54 2.45 -15.70
C SER A 7 2.20 1.37 -14.66
N ILE A 8 1.04 1.46 -13.99
CA ILE A 8 0.57 0.46 -13.02
C ILE A 8 0.60 -0.96 -13.64
N ALA A 9 0.26 -1.07 -14.93
CA ALA A 9 0.32 -2.34 -15.66
C ALA A 9 1.75 -2.92 -15.73
N GLN A 10 2.77 -2.08 -15.94
CA GLN A 10 4.17 -2.50 -15.93
C GLN A 10 4.66 -2.89 -14.53
N ALA A 11 4.26 -2.14 -13.48
CA ALA A 11 4.60 -2.48 -12.10
C ALA A 11 4.01 -3.84 -11.67
N ILE A 12 2.75 -4.11 -12.08
CA ILE A 12 2.08 -5.39 -11.85
C ILE A 12 2.75 -6.52 -12.63
N ALA A 13 3.06 -6.30 -13.92
CA ALA A 13 3.74 -7.28 -14.75
C ALA A 13 5.15 -7.63 -14.23
N ALA A 14 5.82 -6.68 -13.59
CA ALA A 14 7.11 -6.89 -12.93
C ALA A 14 7.00 -7.60 -11.58
N GLY A 15 5.79 -7.81 -11.04
CA GLY A 15 5.57 -8.48 -9.74
C GLY A 15 6.03 -7.67 -8.52
N ASN A 16 6.18 -6.36 -8.68
CA ASN A 16 6.77 -5.45 -7.70
C ASN A 16 5.83 -4.29 -7.33
N LEU A 17 4.52 -4.49 -7.42
CA LEU A 17 3.57 -3.47 -6.95
C LEU A 17 3.43 -3.61 -5.43
N TYR A 18 3.67 -2.54 -4.69
CA TYR A 18 3.38 -2.46 -3.27
C TYR A 18 2.22 -1.52 -3.02
N GLN A 19 1.37 -1.86 -2.06
CA GLN A 19 0.19 -1.09 -1.67
C GLN A 19 0.14 -0.98 -0.15
N ILE A 20 -0.28 0.18 0.36
CA ILE A 20 -0.68 0.34 1.77
C ILE A 20 -2.20 0.41 1.84
N THR A 21 -2.79 -0.40 2.72
CA THR A 21 -4.21 -0.33 3.06
C THR A 21 -4.34 0.12 4.50
N VAL A 22 -5.07 1.22 4.72
CA VAL A 22 -5.31 1.79 6.04
C VAL A 22 -6.72 1.44 6.46
N TYR A 23 -6.85 1.08 7.73
CA TYR A 23 -8.08 0.70 8.37
C TYR A 23 -8.37 1.61 9.55
N CYS A 24 -9.63 1.93 9.79
CA CYS A 24 -10.07 2.40 11.10
C CYS A 24 -10.66 1.24 11.89
N ASN A 25 -10.33 1.19 13.18
CA ASN A 25 -11.07 0.33 14.12
C ASN A 25 -12.40 1.01 14.44
N THR A 26 -13.48 0.27 14.24
CA THR A 26 -14.81 0.69 14.73
C THR A 26 -15.00 0.21 16.16
N ASP A 27 -15.84 0.90 16.93
CA ASP A 27 -16.16 0.52 18.33
C ASP A 27 -16.69 -0.92 18.46
N CYS A 28 -17.19 -1.49 17.37
CA CYS A 28 -17.69 -2.87 17.27
C CYS A 28 -16.58 -3.90 16.99
N GLY A 29 -15.30 -3.52 17.00
CA GLY A 29 -14.16 -4.41 16.70
C GLY A 29 -13.99 -4.75 15.22
N THR A 30 -14.77 -4.13 14.32
CA THR A 30 -14.65 -4.33 12.88
C THR A 30 -13.64 -3.35 12.29
N ARG A 31 -12.66 -3.85 11.53
CA ARG A 31 -11.73 -3.03 10.73
C ARG A 31 -12.40 -2.64 9.42
N ARG A 32 -12.45 -1.35 9.13
CA ARG A 32 -12.97 -0.84 7.85
C ARG A 32 -11.85 -0.20 7.07
N VAL A 33 -11.71 -0.59 5.79
CA VAL A 33 -10.78 0.08 4.86
C VAL A 33 -11.21 1.54 4.71
N VAL A 34 -10.33 2.45 5.10
CA VAL A 34 -10.50 3.89 4.90
C VAL A 34 -9.66 4.41 3.73
N ARG A 35 -8.60 3.68 3.36
CA ARG A 35 -7.72 4.06 2.26
C ARG A 35 -6.97 2.87 1.69
N ALA A 36 -6.83 2.85 0.37
CA ALA A 36 -5.84 2.06 -0.35
C ALA A 36 -4.91 3.03 -1.08
N TYR A 37 -3.60 2.81 -1.00
CA TYR A 37 -2.58 3.64 -1.64
C TYR A 37 -1.57 2.77 -2.39
N ASP A 38 -1.57 2.90 -3.71
CA ASP A 38 -0.75 2.11 -4.64
C ASP A 38 0.09 3.03 -5.56
N PRO A 39 1.23 3.56 -5.07
CA PRO A 39 2.07 4.42 -5.89
C PRO A 39 2.77 3.60 -7.00
N PRO A 40 2.63 4.00 -8.28
CA PRO A 40 3.04 3.18 -9.42
C PRO A 40 4.56 3.06 -9.64
N ALA A 41 5.37 3.83 -8.90
CA ALA A 41 6.81 3.95 -9.11
C ALA A 41 7.67 3.39 -7.97
N CYS A 42 7.07 2.91 -6.88
CA CYS A 42 7.81 2.38 -5.74
C CYS A 42 8.19 0.91 -5.98
N GLU A 43 9.45 0.58 -5.71
CA GLU A 43 10.00 -0.77 -5.92
C GLU A 43 10.09 -1.59 -4.63
N SER A 44 9.81 -0.97 -3.48
CA SER A 44 9.79 -1.61 -2.17
C SER A 44 8.67 -1.05 -1.28
N LEU A 45 8.32 -1.80 -0.24
CA LEU A 45 7.37 -1.35 0.77
C LEU A 45 7.84 -0.10 1.51
N ASP A 46 9.16 0.02 1.75
CA ASP A 46 9.75 1.17 2.44
C ASP A 46 9.57 2.46 1.65
N GLU A 47 9.74 2.39 0.32
CA GLU A 47 9.47 3.53 -0.57
C GLU A 47 7.98 3.91 -0.56
N VAL A 48 7.06 2.94 -0.52
CA VAL A 48 5.62 3.23 -0.42
C VAL A 48 5.28 3.90 0.90
N ILE A 49 5.89 3.48 2.01
CA ILE A 49 5.70 4.07 3.33
C ILE A 49 6.19 5.53 3.33
N GLU A 50 7.38 5.80 2.81
CA GLU A 50 7.90 7.16 2.72
C GLU A 50 7.05 8.04 1.80
N CYS A 51 6.63 7.53 0.64
CA CYS A 51 5.69 8.23 -0.24
C CYS A 51 4.34 8.50 0.46
N TYR A 52 3.81 7.54 1.19
CA TYR A 52 2.58 7.72 1.96
C TYR A 52 2.72 8.86 2.97
N ARG A 53 3.80 8.87 3.76
CA ARG A 53 4.07 9.89 4.79
C ARG A 53 4.18 11.28 4.18
N GLN A 54 4.82 11.40 3.02
CA GLN A 54 4.94 12.68 2.32
C GLN A 54 3.60 13.22 1.82
N VAL A 55 2.69 12.34 1.39
CA VAL A 55 1.41 12.75 0.80
C VAL A 55 0.31 12.91 1.86
N PHE A 56 0.29 12.07 2.89
CA PHE A 56 -0.82 11.98 3.85
C PHE A 56 -0.42 12.23 5.30
N GLY A 57 0.88 12.31 5.61
CA GLY A 57 1.38 12.41 6.98
C GLY A 57 1.39 11.07 7.73
N LEU A 58 1.47 11.15 9.05
CA LEU A 58 1.41 10.01 9.96
C LEU A 58 -0.05 9.63 10.25
N LEU A 59 -0.27 8.36 10.58
CA LEU A 59 -1.54 7.84 11.06
C LEU A 59 -1.81 8.36 12.47
N GLY A 60 -3.03 8.82 12.69
CA GLY A 60 -3.50 9.12 14.04
C GLY A 60 -3.82 7.84 14.83
N ASP A 61 -4.10 8.02 16.11
CA ASP A 61 -4.58 6.95 16.97
C ASP A 61 -5.89 6.32 16.44
N GLY A 62 -6.05 5.02 16.67
CA GLY A 62 -7.23 4.26 16.21
C GLY A 62 -7.19 3.79 14.75
N PHE A 63 -6.12 4.13 14.02
CA PHE A 63 -5.86 3.60 12.68
C PHE A 63 -4.81 2.48 12.71
N THR A 64 -4.98 1.50 11.84
CA THR A 64 -3.99 0.45 11.56
C THR A 64 -3.70 0.40 10.07
N ALA A 65 -2.54 -0.11 9.69
CA ALA A 65 -2.16 -0.20 8.28
C ALA A 65 -1.46 -1.50 7.95
N GLU A 66 -1.76 -2.01 6.76
CA GLU A 66 -1.12 -3.18 6.18
C GLU A 66 -0.40 -2.79 4.90
N GLY A 67 0.85 -3.19 4.80
CA GLY A 67 1.61 -3.21 3.57
C GLY A 67 1.38 -4.52 2.84
N CYS A 68 1.07 -4.45 1.55
CA CYS A 68 0.84 -5.62 0.72
C CYS A 68 1.76 -5.59 -0.49
N ARG A 69 2.36 -6.74 -0.81
CA ARG A 69 2.99 -6.96 -2.10
C ARG A 69 2.00 -7.61 -3.04
N VAL A 70 1.76 -6.97 -4.17
CA VAL A 70 0.83 -7.40 -5.20
C VAL A 70 1.60 -7.92 -6.41
N THR A 71 1.26 -9.13 -6.84
CA THR A 71 1.82 -9.75 -8.04
C THR A 71 0.76 -9.87 -9.13
N GLY A 72 1.20 -9.79 -10.39
CA GLY A 72 0.34 -10.04 -11.54
C GLY A 72 0.00 -11.53 -11.66
N GLY A 73 -1.28 -11.86 -11.67
CA GLY A 73 -1.74 -13.21 -11.99
C GLY A 73 -1.81 -13.46 -13.50
N ARG A 74 -1.74 -14.75 -13.89
CA ARG A 74 -1.81 -15.20 -15.29
C ARG A 74 -3.07 -14.77 -16.06
N ILE A 75 -4.13 -14.33 -15.39
CA ILE A 75 -5.45 -14.02 -15.98
C ILE A 75 -5.96 -12.66 -15.47
N GLY A 76 -5.20 -11.59 -15.64
CA GLY A 76 -5.64 -10.20 -15.34
C GLY A 76 -5.96 -9.89 -13.87
N GLY A 77 -5.90 -10.88 -12.98
CA GLY A 77 -6.15 -10.74 -11.54
C GLY A 77 -4.91 -10.20 -10.82
N ARG A 78 -5.16 -9.34 -9.83
CA ARG A 78 -4.16 -8.93 -8.84
C ARG A 78 -4.22 -9.92 -7.68
N PHE A 79 -3.08 -10.45 -7.28
CA PHE A 79 -2.98 -11.35 -6.13
C PHE A 79 -2.11 -10.71 -5.06
N ILE A 80 -2.56 -10.77 -3.82
CA ILE A 80 -1.73 -10.36 -2.68
C ILE A 80 -0.80 -11.53 -2.39
N ALA A 81 0.49 -11.34 -2.66
CA ALA A 81 1.53 -12.33 -2.43
C ALA A 81 2.00 -12.32 -0.98
N GLU A 82 2.01 -11.14 -0.35
CA GLU A 82 2.49 -10.93 1.01
C GLU A 82 1.72 -9.79 1.65
N ILE A 83 1.46 -9.91 2.97
CA ILE A 83 0.85 -8.88 3.81
C ILE A 83 1.71 -8.77 5.06
N CYS A 84 2.01 -7.54 5.48
CA CYS A 84 2.65 -7.25 6.75
C CYS A 84 2.01 -6.04 7.43
N ASP A 85 2.03 -6.03 8.76
CA ASP A 85 1.61 -4.87 9.53
C ASP A 85 2.68 -3.76 9.40
N VAL A 86 2.23 -2.56 9.05
CA VAL A 86 3.09 -1.37 8.91
C VAL A 86 2.60 -0.22 9.77
N THR A 87 1.72 -0.49 10.73
CA THR A 87 1.07 0.51 11.58
C THR A 87 2.12 1.35 12.31
N GLU A 88 3.06 0.73 13.02
CA GLU A 88 4.10 1.43 13.77
C GLU A 88 5.03 2.26 12.88
N ARG A 89 5.18 1.88 11.61
CA ARG A 89 6.02 2.59 10.64
C ARG A 89 5.35 3.83 10.07
N LEU A 90 4.03 3.92 10.24
CA LEU A 90 3.20 5.03 9.77
C LEU A 90 2.66 5.89 10.92
N GLN A 91 2.89 5.52 12.17
CA GLN A 91 2.54 6.32 13.36
C GLN A 91 3.63 7.34 13.72
#